data_AF-A0A8T3M3Q4-F1
#
_entry.id   AF-A0A8T3M3Q4-F1
#
_cell.length_a   1.000
_cell.length_b   1.000
_cell.length_c   1.000
_cell.angle_alpha   90.00
_cell.angle_beta   90.00
_cell.angle_gamma   90.00
#
_symmetry.space_group_name_H-M   'P 1'
#
loop_
_entity.id
_entity.type
_entity.pdbx_description
1 polymer ?
#
loop_
_entity_poly.entity_id
_entity_poly.type
_entity_poly.pdbx_seq_one_letter_code
_entity_poly.pdbx_strand_id
1 'polypeptide(L)'
;MSTHGGAVKGFMKHVRLFGVLGTLTLAWRVLLAKVAAMATSPSKAGPFHSIEQVARAWDVPYHRVPDLKGARFSTVLDEQRPDLLVSISCPQIIGKSIRDRLPLGAINVHGAPLPRYRGLMPAFWVLRNGETRTAITVHDLAARLDDGDILAQQRVDILPLDTWDSLVRRTKDAGADLLVQTIEQIRDGTVVRRPNPEAESTYFSFPTSADKRAFLAMGRRFF
;
A
#
# COMPACT_ATOMS: atom_id res chain seq x y z
N MET A 1 -11.49 -14.53 5.97
CA MET A 1 -12.46 -13.80 5.10
C MET A 1 -13.52 -14.76 4.60
N SER A 2 -14.81 -14.49 4.87
CA SER A 2 -15.95 -15.21 4.31
C SER A 2 -16.03 -14.98 2.79
N THR A 3 -16.05 -16.06 2.01
CA THR A 3 -15.67 -16.11 0.60
C THR A 3 -16.83 -15.94 -0.39
N HIS A 4 -18.06 -15.63 0.02
CA HIS A 4 -19.20 -15.61 -0.92
C HIS A 4 -19.86 -14.24 -1.16
N GLY A 5 -19.55 -13.20 -0.36
CA GLY A 5 -20.00 -11.81 -0.61
C GLY A 5 -18.90 -10.81 -0.99
N GLY A 6 -17.63 -11.17 -0.76
CA GLY A 6 -16.51 -10.23 -0.82
C GLY A 6 -16.06 -9.84 -2.24
N ALA A 7 -15.99 -10.82 -3.15
CA ALA A 7 -15.49 -10.58 -4.51
C ALA A 7 -16.44 -9.73 -5.35
N VAL A 8 -17.75 -10.03 -5.30
CA VAL A 8 -18.78 -9.27 -6.03
C VAL A 8 -18.92 -7.86 -5.47
N LYS A 9 -18.95 -7.70 -4.14
CA LYS A 9 -18.99 -6.37 -3.50
C LYS A 9 -17.73 -5.56 -3.80
N GLY A 10 -16.56 -6.20 -3.83
CA GLY A 10 -15.29 -5.59 -4.24
C GLY A 10 -15.32 -5.15 -5.70
N PHE A 11 -15.77 -6.02 -6.61
CA PHE A 11 -15.91 -5.70 -8.03
C PHE A 11 -16.87 -4.51 -8.26
N MET A 12 -18.04 -4.53 -7.63
CA MET A 12 -19.01 -3.43 -7.75
C MET A 12 -18.49 -2.10 -7.22
N LYS A 13 -17.63 -2.10 -6.19
CA LYS A 13 -16.93 -0.89 -5.73
C LYS A 13 -16.01 -0.32 -6.80
N HIS A 14 -15.27 -1.17 -7.51
CA HIS A 14 -14.39 -0.75 -8.59
C HIS A 14 -15.18 -0.21 -9.78
N VAL A 15 -16.27 -0.88 -10.18
CA VAL A 15 -17.16 -0.38 -11.25
C VAL A 15 -17.72 0.99 -10.92
N ARG A 16 -18.18 1.20 -9.67
CA ARG A 16 -18.68 2.50 -9.22
C ARG A 16 -17.60 3.58 -9.35
N LEU A 17 -16.36 3.30 -8.93
CA LEU A 17 -15.27 4.26 -8.95
C LEU A 17 -14.67 4.48 -10.36
N PHE A 18 -14.17 3.44 -10.99
CA PHE A 18 -13.44 3.52 -12.26
C PHE A 18 -14.36 3.50 -13.50
N GLY A 19 -15.65 3.18 -13.32
CA GLY A 19 -16.56 2.90 -14.44
C GLY A 19 -16.35 1.50 -15.02
N VAL A 20 -17.20 1.11 -15.96
CA VAL A 20 -17.13 -0.21 -16.61
C VAL A 20 -15.81 -0.36 -17.36
N LEU A 21 -15.51 0.57 -18.28
CA LEU A 21 -14.27 0.52 -19.08
C LEU A 21 -13.02 0.53 -18.20
N GLY A 22 -12.92 1.45 -17.24
CA GLY A 22 -11.76 1.51 -16.34
C GLY A 22 -11.58 0.24 -15.48
N THR A 23 -12.68 -0.37 -15.04
CA THR A 23 -12.64 -1.64 -14.30
C THR A 23 -12.19 -2.79 -15.20
N LEU A 24 -12.67 -2.85 -16.44
CA LEU A 24 -12.22 -3.84 -17.42
C LEU A 24 -10.74 -3.66 -17.77
N THR A 25 -10.25 -2.42 -17.93
CA THR A 25 -8.83 -2.12 -18.13
C THR A 25 -7.98 -2.67 -16.97
N LEU A 26 -8.38 -2.41 -15.71
CA LEU A 26 -7.68 -2.96 -14.53
C LEU A 26 -7.73 -4.49 -14.48
N ALA A 27 -8.91 -5.07 -14.70
CA ALA A 27 -9.09 -6.51 -14.67
C ALA A 27 -8.24 -7.20 -15.75
N TRP A 28 -8.18 -6.63 -16.95
CA TRP A 28 -7.36 -7.12 -18.05
C TRP A 28 -5.86 -7.02 -17.73
N ARG A 29 -5.39 -5.89 -17.18
CA ARG A 29 -4.00 -5.73 -16.73
C ARG A 29 -3.60 -6.77 -15.67
N VAL A 30 -4.48 -7.03 -14.70
CA VAL A 30 -4.26 -8.05 -13.66
C VAL A 30 -4.25 -9.46 -14.27
N LEU A 31 -5.15 -9.75 -15.21
CA LEU A 31 -5.19 -11.03 -15.90
C LEU A 31 -3.91 -11.27 -16.70
N LEU A 32 -3.49 -10.29 -17.51
CA LEU A 32 -2.24 -10.35 -18.27
C LEU A 32 -1.04 -10.57 -17.36
N ALA A 33 -0.95 -9.86 -16.23
CA ALA A 33 0.12 -10.07 -15.26
C ALA A 33 0.10 -11.49 -14.68
N LYS A 34 -1.07 -12.04 -14.34
CA LYS A 34 -1.18 -13.43 -13.85
C LYS A 34 -0.79 -14.45 -14.91
N VAL A 35 -1.23 -14.27 -16.16
CA VAL A 35 -0.85 -15.14 -17.28
C VAL A 35 0.65 -15.09 -17.51
N ALA A 36 1.24 -13.89 -17.56
CA ALA A 36 2.69 -13.71 -17.67
C ALA A 36 3.44 -14.35 -16.49
N ALA A 37 2.92 -14.23 -15.26
CA ALA A 37 3.53 -14.86 -14.08
C ALA A 37 3.56 -16.39 -14.15
N MET A 38 2.57 -17.02 -14.80
CA MET A 38 2.51 -18.47 -15.00
C MET A 38 3.38 -18.92 -16.19
N ALA A 39 3.52 -18.07 -17.22
CA ALA A 39 4.23 -18.38 -18.45
C ALA A 39 5.74 -18.09 -18.37
N THR A 40 6.22 -17.38 -17.35
CA THR A 40 7.62 -16.98 -17.21
C THR A 40 8.27 -17.62 -15.99
N SER A 41 9.46 -18.15 -16.19
CA SER A 41 10.32 -18.58 -15.08
C SER A 41 10.89 -17.35 -14.38
N PRO A 42 10.91 -17.30 -13.03
CA PRO A 42 11.54 -16.21 -12.31
C PRO A 42 13.01 -16.10 -12.69
N SER A 43 13.45 -14.90 -13.07
CA SER A 43 14.87 -14.58 -13.26
C SER A 43 15.20 -13.28 -12.54
N LYS A 44 16.44 -13.12 -12.07
CA LYS A 44 16.88 -11.87 -11.43
C LYS A 44 16.85 -10.65 -12.37
N ALA A 45 16.80 -10.88 -13.69
CA ALA A 45 16.71 -9.82 -14.69
C ALA A 45 15.28 -9.26 -14.86
N GLY A 46 14.26 -9.91 -14.29
CA GLY A 46 12.86 -9.54 -14.51
C GLY A 46 12.38 -9.77 -15.96
N PRO A 47 11.23 -9.21 -16.36
CA PRO A 47 10.27 -8.51 -15.50
C PRO A 47 9.57 -9.45 -14.52
N PHE A 48 9.03 -8.88 -13.43
CA PHE A 48 8.25 -9.61 -12.44
C PHE A 48 6.77 -9.24 -12.54
N HIS A 49 5.90 -10.23 -12.42
CA HIS A 49 4.45 -10.05 -12.49
C HIS A 49 3.72 -10.49 -11.21
N SER A 50 4.44 -11.04 -10.23
CA SER A 50 3.92 -11.34 -8.90
C SER A 50 5.01 -11.24 -7.82
N ILE A 51 4.59 -11.05 -6.57
CA ILE A 51 5.51 -11.08 -5.41
C ILE A 51 6.18 -12.46 -5.27
N GLU A 52 5.47 -13.53 -5.60
CA GLU A 52 6.02 -14.90 -5.56
C GLU A 52 7.16 -15.09 -6.56
N GLN A 53 7.06 -14.52 -7.76
CA GLN A 53 8.16 -14.57 -8.72
C GLN A 53 9.38 -13.81 -8.22
N VAL A 54 9.20 -12.61 -7.63
CA VAL A 54 10.31 -11.86 -7.02
C VAL A 54 10.94 -12.70 -5.92
N ALA A 55 10.15 -13.22 -4.98
CA ALA A 55 10.66 -14.01 -3.86
C ALA A 55 11.47 -15.22 -4.34
N ARG A 56 10.97 -15.97 -5.32
CA ARG A 56 11.68 -17.13 -5.90
C ARG A 56 12.98 -16.73 -6.61
N ALA A 57 13.00 -15.63 -7.37
CA ALA A 57 14.21 -15.19 -8.07
C ALA A 57 15.35 -14.79 -7.13
N TRP A 58 15.02 -14.45 -5.88
CA TRP A 58 15.95 -14.03 -4.85
C TRP A 58 16.08 -15.05 -3.70
N ASP A 59 15.57 -16.27 -3.88
CA ASP A 59 15.59 -17.35 -2.88
C ASP A 59 15.01 -16.93 -1.51
N VAL A 60 14.03 -16.03 -1.51
CA VAL A 60 13.32 -15.55 -0.32
C VAL A 60 12.11 -16.47 -0.04
N PRO A 61 11.94 -16.96 1.21
CA PRO A 61 10.75 -17.73 1.59
C PRO A 61 9.45 -16.98 1.30
N TYR A 62 8.51 -17.66 0.63
CA TYR A 62 7.21 -17.10 0.28
C TYR A 62 6.08 -17.88 0.93
N HIS A 63 5.25 -17.19 1.71
CA HIS A 63 4.09 -17.79 2.38
C HIS A 63 2.81 -17.06 1.98
N ARG A 64 1.88 -17.80 1.36
CA ARG A 64 0.53 -17.29 1.09
C ARG A 64 -0.36 -17.47 2.32
N VAL A 65 -0.62 -16.39 3.04
CA VAL A 65 -1.41 -16.40 4.27
C VAL A 65 -2.75 -15.68 4.06
N PRO A 66 -3.90 -16.36 4.18
CA PRO A 66 -5.21 -15.73 3.96
C PRO A 66 -5.70 -14.89 5.15
N ASP A 67 -5.20 -15.17 6.35
CA ASP A 67 -5.64 -14.53 7.60
C ASP A 67 -4.47 -14.39 8.57
N LEU A 68 -4.20 -13.16 9.03
CA LEU A 68 -3.15 -12.88 10.01
C LEU A 68 -3.47 -13.41 11.42
N LYS A 69 -4.74 -13.70 11.71
CA LYS A 69 -5.18 -14.30 12.98
C LYS A 69 -5.13 -15.83 12.96
N GLY A 70 -4.88 -16.44 11.81
CA GLY A 70 -4.85 -17.89 11.66
C GLY A 70 -3.54 -18.51 12.15
N ALA A 71 -3.61 -19.79 12.54
CA ALA A 71 -2.45 -20.56 13.00
C ALA A 71 -1.27 -20.52 12.01
N ARG A 72 -1.55 -20.56 10.70
CA ARG A 72 -0.53 -20.50 9.65
C ARG A 72 0.37 -19.26 9.75
N PHE A 73 -0.18 -18.09 10.06
CA PHE A 73 0.64 -16.88 10.19
C PHE A 73 1.49 -16.93 11.46
N SER A 74 0.91 -17.40 12.57
CA SER A 74 1.67 -17.54 13.81
C SER A 74 2.85 -18.48 13.64
N THR A 75 2.64 -19.65 13.02
CA THR A 75 3.70 -20.61 12.71
C THR A 75 4.82 -19.97 11.90
N VAL A 76 4.49 -19.21 10.84
CA VAL A 76 5.51 -18.49 10.05
C VAL A 76 6.27 -17.49 10.92
N LEU A 77 5.59 -16.71 11.76
CA LEU A 77 6.27 -15.79 12.68
C LEU A 77 7.14 -16.51 13.72
N ASP A 78 6.73 -17.70 14.19
CA ASP A 78 7.44 -18.49 15.20
C ASP A 78 8.70 -19.13 14.60
N GLU A 79 8.60 -19.62 13.37
CA GLU A 79 9.71 -20.24 12.63
C GLU A 79 10.73 -19.19 12.15
N GLN A 80 10.25 -18.07 11.60
CA GLN A 80 11.12 -17.06 10.99
C GLN A 80 11.70 -16.08 12.02
N ARG A 81 11.04 -15.90 13.18
CA ARG A 81 11.43 -14.98 14.26
C ARG A 81 11.89 -13.60 13.76
N PRO A 82 11.08 -12.89 12.95
CA PRO A 82 11.52 -11.65 12.33
C PRO A 82 11.74 -10.53 13.37
N ASP A 83 12.77 -9.73 13.16
CA ASP A 83 13.03 -8.54 13.98
C ASP A 83 12.09 -7.38 13.63
N LEU A 84 11.80 -7.23 12.34
CA LEU A 84 11.00 -6.13 11.77
C LEU A 84 9.91 -6.70 10.84
N LEU A 85 8.68 -6.17 10.96
CA LEU A 85 7.61 -6.42 9.98
C LEU A 85 7.36 -5.18 9.12
N VAL A 86 7.28 -5.38 7.81
CA VAL A 86 6.96 -4.33 6.85
C VAL A 86 5.58 -4.58 6.22
N SER A 87 4.64 -3.67 6.48
CA SER A 87 3.30 -3.68 5.89
C SER A 87 3.27 -2.86 4.59
N ILE A 88 2.84 -3.51 3.50
CA ILE A 88 2.65 -2.86 2.20
C ILE A 88 1.25 -3.21 1.70
N SER A 89 0.34 -2.22 1.69
CA SER A 89 -1.05 -2.40 1.22
C SER A 89 -1.79 -3.60 1.87
N CYS A 90 -1.48 -3.90 3.13
CA CYS A 90 -2.14 -4.99 3.85
C CYS A 90 -3.55 -4.56 4.30
N PRO A 91 -4.63 -5.25 3.88
CA PRO A 91 -5.99 -4.89 4.26
C PRO A 91 -6.39 -5.44 5.65
N GLN A 92 -5.49 -6.15 6.32
CA GLN A 92 -5.75 -6.79 7.62
C GLN A 92 -5.03 -6.04 8.74
N ILE A 93 -5.70 -5.92 9.88
CA ILE A 93 -5.15 -5.25 11.06
C ILE A 93 -4.03 -6.12 11.64
N ILE A 94 -2.84 -5.53 11.79
CA ILE A 94 -1.70 -6.13 12.47
C ILE A 94 -1.83 -5.85 13.97
N GLY A 95 -2.48 -6.79 14.67
CA GLY A 95 -2.82 -6.67 16.08
C GLY A 95 -1.61 -6.74 17.02
N LYS A 96 -1.86 -6.42 18.30
CA LYS A 96 -0.85 -6.44 19.37
C LYS A 96 -0.12 -7.79 19.47
N SER A 97 -0.83 -8.92 19.30
CA SER A 97 -0.25 -10.27 19.35
C SER A 97 0.83 -10.53 18.29
N ILE A 98 0.84 -9.77 17.20
CA ILE A 98 1.90 -9.81 16.19
C ILE A 98 2.97 -8.78 16.54
N ARG A 99 2.57 -7.54 16.85
CA ARG A 99 3.50 -6.43 17.11
C ARG A 99 4.44 -6.68 18.28
N ASP A 100 3.96 -7.30 19.35
CA ASP A 100 4.78 -7.60 20.53
C ASP A 100 5.91 -8.62 20.26
N ARG A 101 5.86 -9.33 19.13
CA ARG A 101 6.85 -10.36 18.75
C ARG A 101 7.99 -9.80 17.91
N LEU A 102 8.01 -8.50 17.65
CA LEU A 102 8.92 -7.85 16.70
C LEU A 102 9.84 -6.87 17.45
N PRO A 103 11.09 -7.27 17.78
CA PRO A 103 12.06 -6.44 18.50
C PRO A 103 12.26 -5.04 17.93
N LEU A 104 12.26 -4.89 16.60
CA LEU A 104 12.41 -3.61 15.89
C LEU A 104 11.07 -3.00 15.49
N GLY A 105 9.96 -3.64 15.87
CA GLY A 105 8.60 -3.17 15.64
C GLY A 105 8.04 -3.57 14.28
N ALA A 106 7.00 -2.83 13.87
CA ALA A 106 6.33 -3.03 12.60
C ALA A 106 6.09 -1.68 11.96
N ILE A 107 6.41 -1.55 10.67
CA ILE A 107 6.29 -0.30 9.92
C ILE A 107 5.33 -0.46 8.74
N ASN A 108 4.79 0.65 8.25
CA ASN A 108 3.92 0.69 7.10
C ASN A 108 4.33 1.83 6.15
N VAL A 109 4.18 1.60 4.85
CA VAL A 109 4.34 2.64 3.82
C VAL A 109 2.97 3.15 3.36
N HIS A 110 2.76 4.45 3.54
CA HIS A 110 1.51 5.13 3.20
C HIS A 110 1.69 6.16 2.09
N GLY A 111 0.74 6.19 1.15
CA GLY A 111 0.78 6.96 -0.08
C GLY A 111 0.50 8.47 0.03
N ALA A 112 0.66 9.06 1.22
CA ALA A 112 0.24 10.42 1.53
C ALA A 112 1.12 11.11 2.59
N PRO A 113 1.04 12.45 2.72
CA PRO A 113 1.74 13.22 3.76
C PRO A 113 1.01 13.12 5.11
N LEU A 114 1.35 12.12 5.93
CA LEU A 114 0.86 12.04 7.30
C LEU A 114 1.34 13.27 8.11
N PRO A 115 0.52 13.80 9.04
CA PRO A 115 -0.75 13.26 9.56
C PRO A 115 -1.97 13.41 8.64
N ARG A 116 -1.88 14.18 7.54
CA ARG A 116 -2.99 14.38 6.60
C ARG A 116 -3.17 13.15 5.70
N TYR A 117 -4.38 13.00 5.16
CA TYR A 117 -4.73 11.96 4.20
C TYR A 117 -4.55 10.52 4.71
N ARG A 118 -4.84 10.27 5.99
CA ARG A 118 -4.97 8.91 6.55
C ARG A 118 -6.09 8.14 5.84
N GLY A 119 -5.99 6.82 5.85
CA GLY A 119 -7.03 5.95 5.34
C GLY A 119 -6.78 5.49 3.91
N LEU A 120 -7.84 5.47 3.09
CA LEU A 120 -7.85 4.71 1.85
C LEU A 120 -7.66 5.61 0.62
N MET A 121 -6.98 5.06 -0.40
CA MET A 121 -6.81 5.67 -1.72
C MET A 121 -6.22 7.10 -1.71
N PRO A 122 -5.08 7.35 -1.03
CA PRO A 122 -4.53 8.70 -0.88
C PRO A 122 -4.27 9.41 -2.22
N ALA A 123 -3.76 8.68 -3.23
CA ALA A 123 -3.54 9.24 -4.58
C ALA A 123 -4.82 9.78 -5.24
N PHE A 124 -5.99 9.17 -4.99
CA PHE A 124 -7.26 9.70 -5.48
C PHE A 124 -7.61 11.00 -4.77
N TRP A 125 -7.49 11.03 -3.44
CA TRP A 125 -7.90 12.17 -2.62
C TRP A 125 -7.03 13.40 -2.84
N VAL A 126 -5.71 13.27 -2.95
CA VAL A 126 -4.83 14.40 -3.25
C VAL A 126 -5.15 15.01 -4.62
N LEU A 127 -5.43 14.19 -5.63
CA LEU A 127 -5.85 14.66 -6.95
C LEU A 127 -7.23 15.32 -6.93
N ARG A 128 -8.21 14.73 -6.23
CA ARG A 128 -9.57 15.25 -6.06
C ARG A 128 -9.61 16.54 -5.23
N ASN A 129 -8.64 16.76 -4.36
CA ASN A 129 -8.54 17.97 -3.55
C ASN A 129 -7.71 19.06 -4.24
N GLY A 130 -7.19 18.80 -5.45
CA GLY A 130 -6.43 19.79 -6.21
C GLY A 130 -5.03 20.04 -5.65
N GLU A 131 -4.48 19.11 -4.87
CA GLU A 131 -3.13 19.24 -4.34
C GLU A 131 -2.12 19.26 -5.50
N THR A 132 -1.10 20.10 -5.36
CA THR A 132 0.04 20.18 -6.30
C THR A 132 1.23 19.36 -5.82
N ARG A 133 1.18 18.87 -4.58
CA ARG A 133 2.20 18.01 -3.96
C ARG A 133 1.54 16.98 -3.06
N THR A 134 2.15 15.81 -3.00
CA THR A 134 1.85 14.76 -2.00
C THR A 134 3.16 14.33 -1.34
N ALA A 135 3.13 13.28 -0.55
CA ALA A 135 4.31 12.60 -0.05
C ALA A 135 4.08 11.09 0.07
N ILE A 136 5.15 10.35 0.22
CA ILE A 136 5.15 9.01 0.80
C ILE A 136 5.61 9.11 2.23
N THR A 137 4.94 8.40 3.13
CA THR A 137 5.33 8.32 4.54
C THR A 137 5.60 6.87 4.93
N VAL A 138 6.75 6.62 5.56
CA VAL A 138 7.00 5.40 6.33
C VAL A 138 6.78 5.72 7.80
N HIS A 139 5.92 4.95 8.47
CA HIS A 139 5.54 5.19 9.86
C HIS A 139 5.45 3.88 10.63
N ASP A 140 5.57 3.95 11.96
CA ASP A 140 5.31 2.82 12.85
C ASP A 140 3.83 2.40 12.78
N LEU A 141 3.56 1.11 12.92
CA LEU A 141 2.21 0.58 13.08
C LEU A 141 1.76 0.75 14.54
N ALA A 142 0.71 1.53 14.73
CA ALA A 142 0.08 1.74 16.02
C ALA A 142 -1.33 1.12 16.06
N ALA A 143 -2.14 1.52 17.05
CA ALA A 143 -3.43 0.89 17.31
C ALA A 143 -4.52 1.32 16.32
N ARG A 144 -4.46 2.55 15.82
CA ARG A 144 -5.40 3.05 14.81
C ARG A 144 -4.74 2.97 13.43
N LEU A 145 -5.47 3.39 12.41
CA LEU A 145 -4.99 3.37 11.04
C LEU A 145 -4.14 4.62 10.79
N ASP A 146 -2.90 4.42 10.33
CA ASP A 146 -1.97 5.47 9.93
C ASP A 146 -1.66 6.52 11.02
N ASP A 147 -1.67 6.13 12.30
CA ASP A 147 -1.52 7.01 13.47
C ASP A 147 -0.19 6.87 14.22
N GLY A 148 0.68 5.91 13.84
CA GLY A 148 1.98 5.75 14.49
C GLY A 148 3.00 6.80 14.06
N ASP A 149 4.11 6.85 14.79
CA ASP A 149 5.17 7.85 14.58
C ASP A 149 5.74 7.78 13.17
N ILE A 150 6.00 8.96 12.60
CA ILE A 150 6.56 9.12 11.27
C ILE A 150 8.07 8.91 11.34
N LEU A 151 8.56 7.92 10.60
CA LEU A 151 9.99 7.62 10.51
C LEU A 151 10.63 8.43 9.39
N ALA A 152 10.04 8.34 8.20
CA ALA A 152 10.53 9.02 7.01
C ALA A 152 9.37 9.54 6.18
N GLN A 153 9.58 10.65 5.47
CA GLN A 153 8.59 11.20 4.55
C GLN A 153 9.30 11.84 3.36
N GLN A 154 8.89 11.48 2.15
CA GLN A 154 9.45 11.99 0.90
C GLN A 154 8.36 12.68 0.09
N ARG A 155 8.59 13.93 -0.29
CA ARG A 155 7.67 14.70 -1.13
C ARG A 155 7.65 14.18 -2.56
N VAL A 156 6.48 14.24 -3.18
CA VAL A 156 6.27 13.90 -4.60
C VAL A 156 5.41 14.99 -5.22
N ASP A 157 5.91 15.64 -6.28
CA ASP A 157 5.14 16.65 -7.00
C ASP A 157 3.98 16.02 -7.77
N ILE A 158 2.84 16.72 -7.87
CA ILE A 158 1.71 16.32 -8.71
C ILE A 158 1.75 17.20 -9.97
N LEU A 159 2.00 16.55 -11.11
CA LEU A 159 2.08 17.20 -12.41
C LEU A 159 0.68 17.54 -12.93
N PRO A 160 0.55 18.59 -13.76
CA PRO A 160 -0.75 19.03 -14.28
C PRO A 160 -1.52 17.92 -15.02
N LEU A 161 -0.80 17.05 -15.75
CA LEU A 161 -1.39 15.99 -16.58
C LEU A 161 -1.43 14.62 -15.91
N ASP A 162 -1.09 14.53 -14.62
CA ASP A 162 -1.14 13.26 -13.90
C ASP A 162 -2.52 12.64 -13.94
N THR A 163 -2.52 11.34 -14.21
CA THR A 163 -3.64 10.45 -13.97
C THR A 163 -3.46 9.82 -12.60
N TRP A 164 -4.53 9.21 -12.07
CA TRP A 164 -4.41 8.43 -10.85
C TRP A 164 -3.38 7.31 -11.00
N ASP A 165 -3.34 6.59 -12.13
CA ASP A 165 -2.36 5.53 -12.40
C ASP A 165 -0.92 6.07 -12.46
N SER A 166 -0.67 7.22 -13.11
CA SER A 166 0.68 7.80 -13.19
C SER A 166 1.19 8.25 -11.82
N LEU A 167 0.33 8.91 -11.03
CA LEU A 167 0.68 9.31 -9.66
C LEU A 167 0.90 8.09 -8.76
N VAL A 168 0.07 7.05 -8.86
CA VAL A 168 0.25 5.81 -8.09
C VAL A 168 1.57 5.11 -8.42
N ARG A 169 1.99 5.08 -9.69
CA ARG A 169 3.28 4.47 -10.08
C ARG A 169 4.45 5.23 -9.47
N ARG A 170 4.49 6.54 -9.68
CA ARG A 170 5.57 7.37 -9.16
C ARG A 170 5.65 7.39 -7.63
N THR A 171 4.50 7.36 -6.96
CA THR A 171 4.46 7.25 -5.49
C THR A 171 4.94 5.87 -5.02
N LYS A 172 4.66 4.78 -5.74
CA LYS A 172 5.21 3.45 -5.43
C LYS A 172 6.73 3.38 -5.62
N ASP A 173 7.25 3.97 -6.69
CA ASP A 173 8.69 3.99 -6.95
C ASP A 173 9.41 4.75 -5.82
N ALA A 174 8.97 5.98 -5.53
CA ALA A 174 9.49 6.77 -4.41
C ALA A 174 9.33 6.07 -3.05
N GLY A 175 8.23 5.33 -2.87
CA GLY A 175 7.96 4.60 -1.64
C GLY A 175 8.83 3.37 -1.43
N ALA A 176 9.25 2.69 -2.51
CA ALA A 176 10.20 1.59 -2.42
C ALA A 176 11.57 2.10 -1.94
N ASP A 177 12.06 3.18 -2.55
CA ASP A 177 13.35 3.78 -2.17
C ASP A 177 13.34 4.28 -0.72
N LEU A 178 12.30 5.03 -0.33
CA LEU A 178 12.15 5.54 1.03
C LEU A 178 12.08 4.41 2.06
N LEU A 179 11.40 3.31 1.73
CA LEU A 179 11.25 2.16 2.61
C LEU A 179 12.59 1.46 2.84
N VAL A 180 13.38 1.23 1.79
CA VAL A 180 14.73 0.63 1.92
C VAL A 180 15.62 1.49 2.82
N GLN A 181 15.68 2.80 2.56
CA GLN A 181 16.45 3.75 3.39
C GLN A 181 15.99 3.74 4.85
N THR A 182 14.68 3.64 5.10
CA THR A 182 14.14 3.60 6.46
C THR A 182 14.51 2.30 7.18
N ILE A 183 14.49 1.17 6.47
CA ILE A 183 14.91 -0.14 7.03
C ILE A 183 16.39 -0.11 7.41
N GLU A 184 17.25 0.50 6.58
CA GLU A 184 18.67 0.69 6.91
C GLU A 184 18.86 1.55 8.16
N GLN A 185 18.13 2.66 8.28
CA GLN A 185 18.17 3.50 9.49
C GLN A 185 17.66 2.79 10.74
N ILE A 186 16.66 1.90 10.61
CA ILE A 186 16.18 1.07 11.72
C ILE A 186 17.27 0.08 12.14
N ARG A 187 17.89 -0.61 11.16
CA ARG A 187 18.98 -1.58 11.40
C ARG A 187 20.16 -0.91 12.11
N ASP A 188 20.52 0.30 11.68
CA ASP A 188 21.69 1.01 12.19
C ASP A 188 21.38 1.80 13.48
N GLY A 189 20.13 1.78 13.95
CA GLY A 189 19.70 2.47 15.18
C GLY A 189 19.64 3.99 15.06
N THR A 190 19.66 4.54 13.84
CA THR A 190 19.70 5.98 13.57
C THR A 190 18.34 6.58 13.19
N VAL A 191 17.30 5.76 13.07
CA VAL A 191 15.96 6.23 12.69
C VAL A 191 15.39 7.21 13.73
N VAL A 192 14.86 8.34 13.25
CA VAL A 192 14.20 9.34 14.09
C VAL A 192 12.69 9.13 14.03
N ARG A 193 12.06 8.96 15.18
CA ARG A 193 10.60 8.89 15.33
C ARG A 193 10.02 10.26 15.59
N ARG A 194 9.17 10.73 14.67
CA ARG A 194 8.48 12.02 14.78
C ARG A 194 7.01 11.80 15.13
N PRO A 195 6.42 12.59 16.04
CA PRO A 195 5.00 12.49 16.36
C PRO A 195 4.12 12.63 15.11
N ASN A 196 3.00 11.89 15.11
CA ASN A 196 1.95 11.93 14.08
C ASN A 196 0.65 12.50 14.69
N PRO A 197 0.55 13.83 14.89
CA PRO A 197 -0.47 14.42 15.75
C PRO A 197 -1.89 14.29 15.17
N GLU A 198 -2.83 13.83 15.99
CA GLU A 198 -4.24 13.70 15.62
C GLU A 198 -4.86 15.06 15.24
N ALA A 199 -4.42 16.15 15.89
CA ALA A 199 -4.95 17.50 15.68
C ALA A 199 -4.76 18.02 14.24
N GLU A 200 -3.76 17.52 13.53
CA GLU A 200 -3.47 17.88 12.13
C GLU A 200 -3.98 16.82 11.14
N SER A 201 -4.60 15.75 11.66
CA SER A 201 -4.98 14.61 10.85
C SER A 201 -6.22 14.87 10.01
N THR A 202 -6.24 14.30 8.82
CA THR A 202 -7.45 14.17 8.01
C THR A 202 -7.60 12.72 7.60
N TYR A 203 -8.84 12.24 7.56
CA TYR A 203 -9.15 10.86 7.24
C TYR A 203 -10.04 10.78 6.02
N PHE A 204 -9.71 9.86 5.11
CA PHE A 204 -10.55 9.57 3.96
C PHE A 204 -10.86 8.08 3.84
N SER A 205 -12.13 7.80 3.57
CA SER A 205 -12.60 6.45 3.28
C SER A 205 -12.47 6.13 1.78
N PHE A 206 -12.96 4.96 1.38
CA PHE A 206 -13.00 4.62 -0.05
C PHE A 206 -13.92 5.61 -0.80
N PRO A 207 -13.51 6.16 -1.96
CA PRO A 207 -14.28 7.19 -2.66
C PRO A 207 -15.72 6.79 -3.00
N THR A 208 -16.64 7.73 -2.84
CA THR A 208 -18.04 7.57 -3.22
C THR A 208 -18.27 7.94 -4.70
N SER A 209 -19.47 7.69 -5.20
CA SER A 209 -19.87 8.15 -6.54
C SER A 209 -19.88 9.68 -6.66
N ALA A 210 -20.12 10.41 -5.56
CA ALA A 210 -20.06 11.87 -5.55
C ALA A 210 -18.61 12.35 -5.69
N ASP A 211 -17.68 11.72 -4.98
CA ASP A 211 -16.25 12.04 -5.06
C ASP A 211 -15.69 11.78 -6.45
N LYS A 212 -16.11 10.67 -7.08
CA LYS A 212 -15.77 10.40 -8.48
C LYS A 212 -16.25 11.52 -9.40
N ARG A 213 -17.50 11.97 -9.26
CA ARG A 213 -18.03 13.05 -10.11
C ARG A 213 -17.21 14.34 -9.93
N ALA A 214 -16.86 14.68 -8.69
CA ALA A 214 -16.00 15.83 -8.41
C ALA A 214 -14.60 15.68 -9.03
N PHE A 215 -13.97 14.51 -8.88
CA PHE A 215 -12.67 14.19 -9.49
C PHE A 215 -12.70 14.38 -11.01
N LEU A 216 -13.72 13.86 -11.69
CA LEU A 216 -13.87 13.99 -13.14
C LEU A 216 -14.19 15.43 -13.56
N ALA A 217 -15.00 16.16 -12.80
CA ALA A 217 -15.34 17.55 -13.07
C ALA A 217 -14.12 18.48 -13.01
N MET A 218 -13.07 18.11 -12.27
CA MET A 218 -11.78 18.80 -12.25
C MET A 218 -10.86 18.44 -13.43
N GLY A 219 -11.34 17.67 -14.41
CA GLY A 219 -10.55 17.21 -15.55
C GLY A 219 -9.54 16.10 -15.22
N ARG A 220 -9.60 15.50 -14.01
CA ARG A 220 -8.71 14.39 -13.63
C ARG A 220 -9.14 13.10 -14.30
N ARG A 221 -8.16 12.22 -14.55
CA ARG A 221 -8.34 10.92 -15.21
C ARG A 221 -7.79 9.79 -14.36
N PHE A 222 -8.38 8.60 -14.49
CA PHE A 222 -7.88 7.42 -13.78
C PHE A 222 -6.69 6.76 -14.47
N PHE A 223 -6.72 6.71 -15.80
CA PHE A 223 -5.73 6.07 -16.66
C PHE A 223 -5.29 7.06 -17.73
#